data_AF-A0AA40AYJ3-F1
#
_entry.id   AF-A0AA40AYJ3-F1
#
_cell.length_a   1.000
_cell.length_b   1.000
_cell.length_c   1.000
_cell.angle_alpha   90.00
_cell.angle_beta   90.00
_cell.angle_gamma   90.00
#
_symmetry.space_group_name_H-M   'P 1'
#
loop_
_entity.id
_entity.type
_entity.pdbx_description
1 polymer ?
#
loop_
_entity_poly.entity_id
_entity_poly.type
_entity_poly.pdbx_seq_one_letter_code
_entity_poly.pdbx_strand_id
1 'polypeptide(L)'
;MPDNWDWVARKRNSVLRWGRITWYLSCKYAGDEEAFRRKFQLSGEQASKYSIHGGAIPIRVPGVEGIVGIVIVSGVAQEEDHGVIYDVIKNNWDKREV
;
A
#
# COMPACT_ATOMS: atom_id res chain seq x y z
N MET A 1 -14.17 -10.59 10.79
CA MET A 1 -13.40 -11.46 9.87
C MET A 1 -11.93 -11.38 10.25
N PRO A 2 -11.31 -12.49 10.69
CA PRO A 2 -9.93 -12.48 11.22
C PRO A 2 -8.85 -12.12 10.18
N ASP A 3 -8.92 -12.65 8.95
CA ASP A 3 -7.85 -12.49 7.94
C ASP A 3 -7.63 -11.05 7.44
N ASN A 4 -8.66 -10.20 7.46
CA ASN A 4 -8.54 -8.87 6.86
C ASN A 4 -7.56 -7.98 7.63
N TRP A 5 -7.40 -8.22 8.93
CA TRP A 5 -6.43 -7.51 9.76
C TRP A 5 -4.98 -7.84 9.37
N ASP A 6 -4.71 -9.10 8.99
CA ASP A 6 -3.39 -9.51 8.51
C ASP A 6 -3.07 -8.86 7.16
N TRP A 7 -4.06 -8.78 6.26
CA TRP A 7 -3.92 -8.04 5.01
C TRP A 7 -3.62 -6.56 5.23
N VAL A 8 -4.32 -5.92 6.17
CA VAL A 8 -4.05 -4.52 6.56
C VAL A 8 -2.62 -4.38 7.09
N ALA A 9 -2.16 -5.27 7.96
CA ALA A 9 -0.81 -5.24 8.51
C ALA A 9 0.26 -5.41 7.42
N ARG A 10 0.09 -6.36 6.50
CA ARG A 10 1.02 -6.63 5.39
C ARG A 10 1.12 -5.45 4.42
N LYS A 11 -0.01 -4.86 4.06
CA LYS A 11 -0.07 -3.66 3.21
C LYS A 11 0.62 -2.48 3.90
N ARG A 12 0.33 -2.25 5.19
CA ARG A 12 0.98 -1.21 6.02
C ARG A 12 2.51 -1.37 6.03
N ASN A 13 2.99 -2.57 6.34
CA ASN A 13 4.43 -2.86 6.42
C ASN A 13 5.14 -2.56 5.10
N SER A 14 4.46 -2.80 3.98
CA SER A 14 5.01 -2.56 2.65
C SER A 14 5.12 -1.08 2.34
N VAL A 15 4.10 -0.30 2.68
CA VAL A 15 4.15 1.16 2.56
C VAL A 15 5.26 1.75 3.44
N LEU A 16 5.40 1.29 4.69
CA LEU A 16 6.43 1.77 5.61
C LEU A 16 7.85 1.46 5.12
N ARG A 17 8.09 0.24 4.60
CA ARG A 17 9.43 -0.17 4.17
C ARG A 17 9.88 0.44 2.85
N TRP A 18 8.98 0.53 1.86
CA TRP A 18 9.34 0.98 0.51
C TRP A 18 8.88 2.40 0.18
N GLY A 19 8.07 3.03 1.02
CA GLY A 19 7.57 4.38 0.81
C GLY A 19 6.71 4.53 -0.44
N ARG A 20 6.11 3.45 -0.95
CA ARG A 20 5.31 3.44 -2.17
C ARG A 20 3.91 2.93 -1.87
N ILE A 21 2.94 3.39 -2.67
CA ILE A 21 1.60 2.80 -2.71
C ILE A 21 1.73 1.33 -3.11
N THR A 22 0.94 0.45 -2.49
CA THR A 22 1.05 -1.00 -2.81
C THR A 22 0.67 -1.29 -4.25
N TRP A 23 -0.29 -0.55 -4.82
CA TRP A 23 -0.65 -0.65 -6.24
C TRP A 23 0.55 -0.47 -7.19
N TYR A 24 1.46 0.46 -6.89
CA TYR A 24 2.68 0.67 -7.66
C TYR A 24 3.61 -0.54 -7.58
N LEU A 25 3.72 -1.16 -6.40
CA LEU A 25 4.49 -2.39 -6.23
C LEU A 25 3.83 -3.52 -7.03
N SER A 26 2.50 -3.68 -6.95
CA SER A 26 1.75 -4.66 -7.78
C SER A 26 2.10 -4.48 -9.26
N CYS A 27 1.93 -3.28 -9.80
CA CYS A 27 2.21 -2.99 -11.22
C CYS A 27 3.67 -3.28 -11.59
N LYS A 28 4.62 -2.87 -10.74
CA LYS A 28 6.06 -3.03 -10.99
C LYS A 28 6.48 -4.50 -11.08
N TYR A 29 5.82 -5.38 -10.32
CA TYR A 29 6.11 -6.80 -10.30
C TYR A 29 5.02 -7.62 -11.02
N ALA A 30 4.10 -6.99 -11.74
CA ALA A 30 2.95 -7.64 -12.38
C ALA A 30 2.14 -8.56 -11.42
N GLY A 31 2.04 -8.16 -10.15
CA GLY A 31 1.39 -8.95 -9.09
C GLY A 31 2.20 -10.15 -8.58
N ASP A 32 3.43 -10.36 -9.06
CA ASP A 32 4.28 -11.48 -8.68
C ASP A 32 5.02 -11.21 -7.35
N GLU A 33 4.45 -11.69 -6.25
CA GLU A 33 5.06 -11.62 -4.91
C GLU A 33 6.35 -12.44 -4.80
N GLU A 34 6.57 -13.45 -5.64
CA GLU A 34 7.79 -14.26 -5.65
C GLU A 34 8.94 -13.50 -6.34
N ALA A 35 8.66 -12.82 -7.46
CA ALA A 35 9.61 -11.90 -8.08
C ALA A 35 9.97 -10.75 -7.13
N PHE A 36 8.99 -10.22 -6.39
CA PHE A 36 9.22 -9.22 -5.34
C PHE A 36 10.13 -9.75 -4.23
N ARG A 37 9.80 -10.94 -3.69
CA ARG A 37 10.57 -11.62 -2.66
C ARG A 37 12.02 -11.81 -3.08
N ARG A 38 12.24 -12.37 -4.27
CA ARG A 38 13.57 -12.60 -4.84
C ARG A 38 14.34 -11.30 -5.04
N LYS A 39 13.68 -10.24 -5.53
CA LYS A 39 14.32 -8.93 -5.74
C LYS A 39 14.85 -8.31 -4.45
N PHE A 40 14.12 -8.49 -3.34
CA PHE A 40 14.49 -7.97 -2.02
C PHE A 40 15.16 -9.00 -1.10
N GLN A 41 15.50 -10.18 -1.64
CA GLN A 41 16.18 -11.26 -0.91
C GLN A 41 15.50 -11.63 0.41
N LEU A 42 14.16 -11.64 0.40
CA LEU A 42 13.38 -11.95 1.60
C LEU A 42 13.28 -13.47 1.76
N SER A 43 13.45 -13.94 2.99
CA SER A 43 13.04 -15.31 3.35
C SER A 43 11.52 -15.44 3.24
N GLY A 44 10.98 -16.67 3.21
CA GLY A 44 9.54 -16.89 3.20
C GLY A 44 8.82 -16.22 4.39
N GLU A 45 9.41 -16.32 5.59
CA GLU A 45 8.88 -15.70 6.81
C GLU A 45 8.96 -14.16 6.79
N GLN A 46 9.97 -13.60 6.12
CA GLN A 46 10.04 -12.16 5.93
C GLN A 46 9.00 -11.69 4.90
N ALA A 47 8.85 -12.44 3.81
CA ALA A 47 7.91 -12.11 2.73
C ALA A 47 6.45 -12.10 3.21
N SER A 48 6.07 -13.02 4.11
CA SER A 48 4.71 -13.09 4.66
C SER A 48 4.29 -11.83 5.42
N LYS A 49 5.24 -11.01 5.87
CA LYS A 49 4.99 -9.74 6.58
C LYS A 49 4.62 -8.59 5.63
N TYR A 50 4.70 -8.81 4.32
CA TYR A 50 4.48 -7.80 3.29
C TYR A 50 3.42 -8.25 2.28
N SER A 51 2.84 -7.28 1.58
CA SER A 51 1.98 -7.53 0.45
C SER A 51 2.11 -6.40 -0.57
N ILE A 52 2.15 -6.77 -1.85
CA ILE A 52 2.18 -5.79 -2.95
C ILE A 52 0.79 -5.54 -3.54
N HIS A 53 -0.26 -6.19 -3.03
CA HIS A 53 -1.62 -6.00 -3.53
C HIS A 53 -2.15 -4.59 -3.23
N GLY A 54 -2.92 -4.03 -4.17
CA GLY A 54 -3.51 -2.68 -4.10
C GLY A 54 -4.28 -2.39 -2.80
N GLY A 55 -4.47 -1.11 -2.50
CA GLY A 55 -5.26 -0.68 -1.35
C GLY A 55 -4.50 -0.08 -0.17
N ALA A 56 -3.23 0.34 -0.31
CA ALA A 56 -2.58 1.14 0.73
C ALA A 56 -1.80 2.33 0.16
N ILE A 57 -2.07 3.52 0.72
CA ILE A 57 -1.54 4.80 0.25
C ILE A 57 -0.94 5.60 1.43
N PRO A 58 0.34 6.01 1.36
CA PRO A 58 0.95 6.87 2.37
C PRO A 58 0.44 8.32 2.25
N ILE A 59 0.13 8.92 3.40
CA ILE A 59 -0.11 10.35 3.55
C ILE A 59 1.22 11.03 3.87
N ARG A 60 1.51 12.11 3.15
CA ARG A 60 2.67 12.98 3.35
C ARG A 60 2.21 14.41 3.49
N VAL A 61 2.90 15.18 4.32
CA VAL A 61 2.63 16.60 4.54
C VAL A 61 3.86 17.39 4.13
N PRO A 62 3.73 18.46 3.31
CA PRO A 62 4.85 19.32 2.96
C PRO A 62 5.59 19.84 4.21
N GLY A 63 6.91 19.82 4.19
CA GLY A 63 7.74 20.24 5.33
C GLY A 63 7.83 19.23 6.49
N VAL A 64 7.09 18.11 6.45
CA VAL A 64 7.22 17.02 7.43
C VAL A 64 7.97 15.87 6.80
N GLU A 65 9.05 15.42 7.44
CA GLU A 65 9.83 14.29 6.96
C GLU A 65 9.07 12.97 7.18
N GLY A 66 9.05 12.14 6.14
CA GLY A 66 8.51 10.78 6.22
C GLY A 66 7.01 10.66 5.93
N ILE A 67 6.45 9.53 6.38
CA ILE A 67 5.03 9.18 6.22
C ILE A 67 4.32 9.50 7.52
N VAL A 68 3.32 10.38 7.48
CA VAL A 68 2.56 10.78 8.68
C VAL A 68 1.35 9.89 8.96
N GLY A 69 0.89 9.14 7.95
CA GLY A 69 -0.24 8.23 8.06
C GLY A 69 -0.35 7.33 6.83
N ILE A 70 -1.16 6.28 6.92
CA ILE A 70 -1.40 5.36 5.80
C ILE A 70 -2.90 5.07 5.75
N VAL A 71 -3.52 5.33 4.60
CA VAL A 71 -4.91 4.93 4.32
C VAL A 71 -4.87 3.53 3.72
N ILE A 72 -5.69 2.62 4.25
CA ILE A 72 -5.75 1.23 3.81
C ILE A 72 -7.20 0.81 3.61
N VAL A 73 -7.48 0.23 2.44
CA VAL A 73 -8.71 -0.49 2.11
C VAL A 73 -8.32 -1.94 1.81
N SER A 74 -9.09 -2.87 2.34
CA SER A 74 -8.87 -4.30 2.19
C SER A 74 -10.19 -5.04 2.30
N GLY A 75 -10.46 -5.92 1.34
CA GLY A 75 -11.65 -6.79 1.37
C GLY A 75 -12.37 -6.91 0.03
N VAL A 76 -11.97 -6.18 -1.01
CA VAL A 76 -12.48 -6.30 -2.39
C VAL A 76 -11.34 -6.63 -3.36
N ALA A 77 -11.60 -6.62 -4.68
CA ALA A 77 -10.53 -6.82 -5.66
C ALA A 77 -9.46 -5.72 -5.52
N GLN A 78 -8.19 -6.02 -5.77
CA GLN A 78 -7.09 -5.09 -5.48
C GLN A 78 -7.18 -3.77 -6.28
N GLU A 79 -7.75 -3.84 -7.48
CA GLU A 79 -8.05 -2.70 -8.35
C GLU A 79 -9.07 -1.78 -7.69
N GLU A 80 -10.10 -2.35 -7.09
CA GLU A 80 -11.16 -1.64 -6.38
C GLU A 80 -10.65 -1.10 -5.04
N ASP A 81 -9.89 -1.90 -4.28
CA ASP A 81 -9.23 -1.48 -3.03
C ASP A 81 -8.39 -0.21 -3.27
N HIS A 82 -7.65 -0.14 -4.38
CA HIS A 82 -6.91 1.07 -4.76
C HIS A 82 -7.82 2.19 -5.30
N GLY A 83 -8.77 1.85 -6.16
CA GLY A 83 -9.68 2.77 -6.84
C GLY A 83 -10.52 3.59 -5.86
N VAL A 84 -11.07 2.95 -4.82
CA VAL A 84 -11.86 3.63 -3.77
C VAL A 84 -11.04 4.75 -3.10
N ILE A 85 -9.78 4.47 -2.74
CA ILE A 85 -8.93 5.48 -2.09
C ILE A 85 -8.62 6.61 -3.09
N TYR A 86 -8.30 6.26 -4.34
CA TYR A 86 -8.01 7.25 -5.38
C TYR A 86 -9.20 8.17 -5.65
N ASP A 87 -10.41 7.62 -5.78
CA ASP A 87 -11.62 8.39 -6.05
C ASP A 87 -11.96 9.32 -4.88
N VAL A 88 -11.83 8.86 -3.64
CA VAL A 88 -12.01 9.72 -2.46
C VAL A 88 -11.01 10.88 -2.47
N ILE A 89 -9.73 10.62 -2.69
CA ILE A 89 -8.72 11.69 -2.75
C ILE A 89 -9.03 12.64 -3.91
N LYS A 90 -9.28 12.12 -5.11
CA LYS A 90 -9.53 12.94 -6.30
C LYS A 90 -10.74 13.86 -6.13
N ASN A 91 -11.80 13.38 -5.50
CA ASN A 91 -13.06 14.13 -5.38
C ASN A 91 -13.10 15.07 -4.17
N ASN A 92 -12.28 14.84 -3.14
CA ASN A 92 -12.35 15.57 -1.88
C ASN A 92 -11.07 16.35 -1.54
N TRP A 93 -9.97 16.13 -2.26
CA TRP A 93 -8.72 16.84 -2.02
C TRP A 93 -8.66 18.16 -2.77
N ASP A 94 -9.26 19.19 -2.19
CA ASP A 94 -9.12 20.56 -2.70
C ASP A 94 -7.72 21.09 -2.33
N LYS A 95 -6.92 21.46 -3.34
CA LYS A 95 -5.55 21.99 -3.12
C LYS A 95 -5.54 23.45 -2.65
N ARG A 96 -6.67 23.96 -2.16
CA ARG A 96 -6.80 25.36 -1.77
C ARG A 96 -6.23 25.54 -0.37
N GLU A 97 -5.19 26.36 -0.33
CA GLU A 97 -4.48 26.88 0.85
C GLU A 97 -3.56 25.87 1.56
N VAL A 98 -2.41 25.64 0.92
CA VAL A 98 -1.11 25.64 1.62
C VAL A 98 -0.18 26.58 0.87
#